data_AF-A0A4Q0XW62-F1
#
_entry.id   AF-A0A4Q0XW62-F1
#
_cell.length_a   1.000
_cell.length_b   1.000
_cell.length_c   1.000
_cell.angle_alpha   90.00
_cell.angle_beta   90.00
_cell.angle_gamma   90.00
#
_symmetry.space_group_name_H-M   'P 1'
#
loop_
_entity.id
_entity.type
_entity.pdbx_description
1 polymer ?
#
loop_
_entity_poly.entity_id
_entity_poly.type
_entity_poly.pdbx_seq_one_letter_code
_entity_poly.pdbx_strand_id
1 'polypeptide(L)'
;MTYEELIKELCDVIKESEENAISIYDNLEKIDTTLESLDIPSHKLTKVQEFISASFGLLQHQDIHRQKIERVVNFVCENKHIDSSEYNLASSAKHIAGDSGEEVLSNDELEALIQSMKN
;
A
#
# COMPACT_ATOMS: atom_id res chain seq x y z
N MET A 1 7.56 6.61 22.65
CA MET A 1 7.84 6.21 21.27
C MET A 1 8.76 7.24 20.64
N THR A 2 9.98 6.82 20.30
CA THR A 2 10.96 7.58 19.52
C THR A 2 10.55 7.60 18.04
N TYR A 3 11.17 8.45 17.23
CA TYR A 3 10.88 8.47 15.79
C TYR A 3 11.32 7.16 15.13
N GLU A 4 12.41 6.58 15.61
CA GLU A 4 12.98 5.32 15.15
C GLU A 4 12.04 4.13 15.46
N GLU A 5 11.43 4.11 16.65
CA GLU A 5 10.41 3.11 17.01
C GLU A 5 9.16 3.23 16.12
N LEU A 6 8.67 4.44 15.89
CA LEU A 6 7.53 4.69 15.01
C LEU A 6 7.81 4.27 13.56
N ILE A 7 8.99 4.61 13.04
CA ILE A 7 9.39 4.25 11.68
C ILE A 7 9.46 2.75 11.52
N LYS A 8 10.01 2.04 12.51
CA LYS A 8 10.05 0.58 12.50
C LYS A 8 8.65 -0.03 12.45
N GLU A 9 7.73 0.43 13.31
CA GLU A 9 6.34 -0.05 13.29
C GLU A 9 5.65 0.21 11.94
N LEU A 10 5.87 1.38 11.34
CA LEU A 10 5.34 1.68 10.00
C LEU A 10 5.94 0.76 8.92
N CYS A 11 7.23 0.44 8.99
CA CYS A 11 7.86 -0.49 8.05
C CYS A 11 7.30 -1.90 8.17
N ASP A 12 7.08 -2.37 9.41
CA ASP A 12 6.47 -3.67 9.67
C ASP A 12 5.05 -3.72 9.08
N VAL A 13 4.25 -2.66 9.28
CA VAL A 13 2.89 -2.54 8.70
C VAL A 13 2.91 -2.49 7.17
N ILE A 14 3.85 -1.76 6.56
CA ILE A 14 4.00 -1.70 5.10
C ILE A 14 4.24 -3.10 4.54
N LYS A 15 5.19 -3.83 5.14
CA LYS A 15 5.57 -5.16 4.70
C LYS A 15 4.44 -6.17 4.88
N GLU A 16 3.80 -6.19 6.05
CA GLU A 16 2.65 -7.06 6.30
C GLU A 16 1.50 -6.75 5.34
N SER A 17 1.27 -5.46 5.04
CA SER A 17 0.25 -5.05 4.05
C SER A 17 0.55 -5.57 2.65
N GLU A 18 1.82 -5.59 2.23
CA GLU A 18 2.25 -6.15 0.94
C GLU A 18 2.04 -7.67 0.89
N GLU A 19 2.48 -8.40 1.91
CA GLU A 19 2.30 -9.85 2.02
C GLU A 19 0.82 -10.26 2.01
N ASN A 20 -0.01 -9.50 2.74
CA ASN A 20 -1.46 -9.69 2.74
C ASN A 20 -2.07 -9.38 1.37
N ALA A 21 -1.62 -8.32 0.70
CA ALA A 21 -2.12 -7.95 -0.62
C ALA A 21 -1.84 -9.04 -1.66
N ILE A 22 -0.63 -9.61 -1.66
CA ILE A 22 -0.26 -10.75 -2.51
C ILE A 22 -1.15 -11.96 -2.22
N SER A 23 -1.35 -12.27 -0.93
CA SER A 23 -2.21 -13.39 -0.53
C SER A 23 -3.67 -13.21 -0.96
N ILE A 24 -4.19 -11.98 -0.90
CA ILE A 24 -5.54 -11.65 -1.36
C ILE A 24 -5.63 -11.82 -2.88
N TYR A 25 -4.63 -11.32 -3.62
CA TYR A 25 -4.57 -11.48 -5.08
C TYR A 25 -4.62 -12.95 -5.48
N ASP A 26 -3.73 -13.77 -4.91
CA ASP A 26 -3.66 -15.22 -5.19
C ASP A 26 -4.98 -15.93 -4.87
N ASN A 27 -5.65 -15.53 -3.78
CA ASN A 27 -6.93 -16.10 -3.42
C ASN A 27 -8.03 -15.73 -4.41
N LEU A 28 -8.07 -14.48 -4.89
CA LEU A 28 -9.03 -14.03 -5.90
C LEU A 28 -8.80 -14.77 -7.23
N GLU A 29 -7.54 -14.96 -7.65
CA GLU A 29 -7.20 -15.73 -8.85
C GLU A 29 -7.61 -17.21 -8.74
N LYS A 30 -7.35 -17.83 -7.58
CA LYS A 30 -7.80 -19.21 -7.30
C LYS A 30 -9.32 -19.33 -7.32
N ILE A 31 -10.04 -18.34 -6.79
CA ILE A 31 -11.50 -18.30 -6.85
C ILE A 31 -11.95 -18.24 -8.30
N ASP A 32 -11.39 -17.33 -9.11
CA ASP A 32 -11.77 -17.19 -10.53
C ASP A 32 -11.52 -18.49 -11.31
N THR A 33 -10.33 -19.08 -11.16
CA THR A 33 -9.99 -20.38 -11.76
C THR A 33 -10.93 -21.50 -11.31
N THR A 34 -11.29 -21.53 -10.03
CA THR A 34 -12.23 -22.55 -9.51
C THR A 34 -13.61 -22.36 -10.12
N LEU A 35 -14.07 -21.12 -10.30
CA LEU A 35 -15.37 -20.81 -10.90
C LEU A 35 -15.46 -21.27 -12.35
N GLU A 36 -14.38 -21.16 -13.13
CA GLU A 36 -14.32 -21.68 -14.51
C GLU A 36 -14.55 -23.19 -14.59
N SER A 37 -14.21 -23.94 -13.54
CA SER A 37 -14.39 -25.40 -13.47
C SER A 37 -15.79 -25.84 -13.04
N LEU A 38 -16.63 -24.91 -12.56
CA LEU A 38 -17.96 -25.22 -12.02
C LEU A 38 -19.06 -24.97 -13.06
N ASP A 39 -20.06 -25.86 -13.09
CA ASP A 39 -21.25 -25.69 -13.93
C ASP A 39 -22.24 -24.72 -13.29
N ILE A 40 -21.94 -23.42 -13.38
CA ILE A 40 -22.73 -22.33 -12.81
C ILE A 40 -23.48 -21.60 -13.94
N PRO A 41 -24.76 -21.23 -13.76
CA PRO A 41 -25.45 -20.39 -14.73
C PRO A 41 -24.66 -19.11 -15.04
N SER A 42 -24.47 -18.83 -16.33
CA SER A 42 -23.61 -17.73 -16.82
C SER A 42 -23.87 -16.38 -16.14
N HIS A 43 -25.13 -15.99 -15.93
CA HIS A 43 -25.45 -14.72 -15.25
C HIS A 43 -24.93 -14.63 -13.80
N LYS A 44 -24.83 -15.76 -13.08
CA LYS A 44 -24.23 -15.79 -11.74
C LYS A 44 -22.72 -15.77 -11.80
N LEU A 45 -22.12 -16.50 -12.75
CA LEU A 45 -20.68 -16.49 -12.98
C LEU A 45 -20.18 -15.06 -13.26
N THR A 46 -20.81 -14.37 -14.23
CA THR A 46 -20.48 -12.97 -14.54
C THR A 46 -20.61 -12.09 -13.31
N LYS A 47 -21.63 -12.30 -12.47
CA LYS A 47 -21.82 -11.49 -11.27
C LYS A 47 -20.69 -11.69 -10.25
N VAL A 48 -20.20 -12.91 -10.09
CA VAL A 48 -19.06 -13.17 -9.20
C VAL A 48 -17.77 -12.59 -9.77
N GLN A 49 -17.56 -12.69 -11.08
CA GLN A 49 -16.41 -12.09 -11.76
C GLN A 49 -16.38 -10.55 -11.65
N GLU A 50 -17.55 -9.89 -11.67
CA GLU A 50 -17.67 -8.46 -11.37
C GLU A 50 -17.20 -8.13 -9.94
N PHE A 51 -17.54 -8.97 -8.95
CA PHE A 51 -17.06 -8.77 -7.58
C PHE A 51 -15.55 -8.98 -7.45
N ILE A 52 -15.00 -10.03 -8.10
CA ILE A 52 -13.55 -10.27 -8.14
C ILE A 52 -12.83 -9.06 -8.76
N SER A 53 -13.33 -8.56 -9.89
CA SER A 53 -12.77 -7.37 -10.55
C SER A 53 -12.83 -6.14 -9.67
N ALA A 54 -13.94 -5.91 -8.97
CA ALA A 54 -14.06 -4.81 -8.02
C ALA A 54 -13.08 -4.96 -6.84
N SER A 55 -12.86 -6.19 -6.34
CA SER A 55 -11.88 -6.48 -5.29
C SER A 55 -10.44 -6.22 -5.75
N PHE A 56 -10.07 -6.56 -6.99
CA PHE A 56 -8.77 -6.19 -7.55
C PHE A 56 -8.60 -4.66 -7.63
N GLY A 57 -9.65 -3.92 -8.00
CA GLY A 57 -9.61 -2.46 -8.00
C GLY A 57 -9.37 -1.87 -6.60
N LEU A 58 -10.00 -2.44 -5.57
CA LEU A 58 -9.76 -2.03 -4.18
C LEU A 58 -8.34 -2.37 -3.72
N LEU A 59 -7.82 -3.54 -4.09
CA LEU A 59 -6.45 -3.96 -3.77
C LEU A 59 -5.41 -3.00 -4.38
N GLN A 60 -5.63 -2.58 -5.63
CA GLN A 60 -4.77 -1.59 -6.29
C GLN A 60 -4.84 -0.23 -5.56
N HIS A 61 -6.03 0.20 -5.14
CA HIS A 61 -6.16 1.45 -4.39
C HIS A 61 -5.47 1.38 -3.01
N GLN A 62 -5.51 0.22 -2.35
CA GLN A 62 -4.78 -0.02 -1.11
C GLN A 62 -3.27 0.03 -1.33
N ASP A 63 -2.73 -0.55 -2.41
CA ASP A 63 -1.31 -0.46 -2.71
C ASP A 63 -0.85 0.99 -2.95
N ILE A 64 -1.68 1.83 -3.59
CA ILE A 64 -1.40 3.27 -3.70
C ILE A 64 -1.28 3.92 -2.31
N HIS A 65 -2.13 3.55 -1.35
CA HIS A 65 -2.02 4.06 0.03
C HIS A 65 -0.74 3.56 0.71
N ARG A 66 -0.41 2.27 0.58
CA ARG A 66 0.83 1.69 1.10
C ARG A 66 2.06 2.44 0.56
N GLN A 67 2.10 2.72 -0.74
CA GLN A 67 3.18 3.51 -1.37
C GLN A 67 3.27 4.94 -0.82
N LYS A 68 2.13 5.60 -0.53
CA LYS A 68 2.13 6.93 0.10
C LYS A 68 2.74 6.90 1.50
N ILE A 69 2.44 5.87 2.29
CA ILE A 69 3.03 5.68 3.63
C ILE A 69 4.53 5.44 3.51
N GLU A 70 4.96 4.60 2.58
CA GLU A 70 6.38 4.35 2.30
C GLU A 70 7.14 5.65 1.91
N ARG A 71 6.51 6.53 1.13
CA ARG A 71 7.07 7.86 0.81
C ARG A 71 7.22 8.74 2.06
N VAL A 72 6.25 8.73 2.96
CA VAL A 72 6.31 9.45 4.23
C VAL A 72 7.46 8.93 5.10
N VAL A 73 7.59 7.60 5.21
CA VAL A 73 8.67 6.97 5.97
C VAL A 73 10.05 7.36 5.42
N ASN A 74 10.23 7.28 4.10
CA ASN A 74 11.47 7.71 3.43
C ASN A 74 11.79 9.18 3.71
N PHE A 75 10.80 10.08 3.59
CA PHE A 75 10.98 11.51 3.87
C PHE A 75 11.39 11.77 5.33
N VAL A 76 10.77 11.10 6.29
CA VAL A 76 11.10 11.25 7.72
C VAL A 76 12.52 10.77 7.99
N CYS A 77 12.93 9.64 7.40
CA CYS A 77 14.29 9.13 7.56
C CYS A 77 15.34 10.12 7.05
N GLU A 78 15.12 10.70 5.86
CA GLU A 78 16.01 11.70 5.26
C GLU A 78 16.13 12.97 6.14
N ASN A 79 15.01 13.50 6.63
CA ASN A 79 14.98 14.77 7.38
C ASN A 79 15.44 14.62 8.84
N LYS A 80 15.33 13.43 9.43
CA LYS A 80 15.75 13.16 10.81
C LYS A 80 17.10 12.46 10.88
N HIS A 81 17.76 12.24 9.74
CA HIS A 81 19.03 11.52 9.65
C HIS A 81 18.96 10.11 10.28
N ILE A 82 17.82 9.44 10.13
CA ILE A 82 17.62 8.05 10.54
C ILE A 82 18.15 7.16 9.42
N ASP A 83 18.93 6.14 9.77
CA ASP A 83 19.45 5.18 8.81
C ASP A 83 18.31 4.30 8.29
N SER A 84 17.94 4.48 7.03
CA SER A 84 16.86 3.72 6.38
C SER A 84 17.32 2.39 5.80
N SER A 85 18.63 2.10 5.81
CA SER A 85 19.18 0.86 5.24
C SER A 85 18.68 -0.40 5.94
N GLU A 86 18.26 -0.28 7.20
CA GLU A 86 17.72 -1.38 8.01
C GLU A 86 16.28 -1.75 7.62
N TYR A 87 15.55 -0.87 6.94
CA TYR A 87 14.10 -1.04 6.70
C TYR A 87 13.76 -1.64 5.33
N ASN A 88 14.75 -1.86 4.46
CA ASN A 88 14.59 -2.51 3.15
C ASN A 88 13.44 -1.93 2.28
N LEU A 89 13.06 -0.67 2.53
CA LEU A 89 12.05 0.04 1.76
C LEU A 89 12.63 0.38 0.40
N ALA A 90 11.80 0.37 -0.64
CA ALA A 90 12.25 0.80 -1.94
C ALA A 90 12.70 2.26 -1.85
N SER A 91 13.87 2.56 -2.43
CA SER A 91 14.32 3.95 -2.59
C SER A 91 13.18 4.74 -3.20
N SER A 92 12.75 5.82 -2.53
CA SER A 92 11.59 6.61 -2.94
C SER A 92 11.58 6.73 -4.46
N ALA A 93 10.50 6.25 -5.08
CA ALA A 93 10.36 6.35 -6.52
C ALA A 93 10.43 7.85 -6.86
N LYS A 94 11.61 8.29 -7.33
CA LYS A 94 11.74 9.59 -8.00
C LYS A 94 10.65 9.60 -9.05
N HIS A 95 9.83 10.64 -9.02
CA HIS A 95 8.66 10.81 -9.87
C HIS A 95 8.96 10.30 -11.28
N ILE A 96 8.04 9.54 -11.89
CA ILE A 96 8.12 9.27 -13.33
C ILE A 96 8.16 10.65 -14.00
N ALA A 97 9.18 10.88 -14.83
CA ALA A 97 9.37 12.15 -15.52
C ALA A 97 8.09 12.49 -16.31
N GLY A 98 7.29 13.44 -15.80
CA GLY A 98 5.98 13.80 -16.33
C GLY A 98 4.84 13.85 -15.31
N ASP A 99 5.05 13.36 -14.08
CA ASP A 99 4.07 13.50 -12.98
C ASP A 99 4.20 14.89 -12.34
N SER A 100 3.45 15.86 -12.87
CA SER A 100 3.35 17.25 -12.38
C SER A 100 2.54 17.37 -11.08
N GLY A 101 2.65 16.39 -10.19
CA GLY A 101 2.05 16.42 -8.86
C GLY A 101 3.10 16.84 -7.84
N GLU A 102 3.37 18.14 -7.72
CA GLU A 102 4.03 18.69 -6.53
C GLU A 102 3.06 18.59 -5.33
N GLU A 103 2.80 17.38 -4.84
CA GLU A 103 2.33 17.20 -3.45
C GLU A 103 3.51 16.68 -2.63
N VAL A 104 4.55 17.51 -2.57
CA VAL A 104 5.49 17.47 -1.45
C VAL A 104 4.66 17.86 -0.23
N LEU A 105 4.36 16.90 0.63
CA LEU A 105 3.77 17.21 1.94
C LEU A 105 4.62 18.30 2.58
N SER A 106 4.01 19.44 2.87
CA SER A 106 4.70 20.49 3.60
C SER A 106 5.07 19.96 4.99
N ASN A 107 6.13 20.49 5.58
CA ASN A 107 6.55 20.08 6.93
C ASN A 107 5.40 20.21 7.95
N ASP A 108 4.51 21.18 7.74
CA ASP A 108 3.35 21.43 8.60
C ASP A 108 2.25 20.35 8.44
N GLU A 109 1.98 19.90 7.20
CA GLU A 109 1.03 18.81 6.93
C GLU A 109 1.54 17.47 7.47
N LEU A 110 2.86 17.26 7.42
CA LEU A 110 3.49 16.07 7.97
C LEU A 110 3.41 16.06 9.51
N GLU A 111 3.69 17.20 10.17
CA GLU A 111 3.57 17.32 11.63
C GLU A 111 2.12 17.06 12.08
N ALA A 112 1.14 17.57 11.33
CA ALA A 112 -0.28 17.32 11.57
C ALA A 112 -0.66 15.85 11.39
N LEU A 113 -0.11 15.17 10.38
CA LEU A 113 -0.31 13.74 10.14
C LEU A 113 0.33 12.88 11.24
N ILE A 114 1.54 13.22 11.68
CA ILE A 114 2.21 12.52 12.78
C ILE A 114 1.43 12.71 14.10
N GLN A 115 0.86 13.89 14.33
CA GLN A 115 0.01 14.15 15.50
C GLN A 115 -1.30 13.37 15.46
N SER A 116 -1.92 13.21 14.28
CA SER A 116 -3.16 12.43 14.17
C SER A 116 -2.97 10.93 14.43
N MET A 117 -1.75 10.41 14.26
CA MET A 117 -1.37 9.03 14.56
C MET A 117 -0.99 8.78 16.03
N LYS A 118 -0.81 9.83 16.85
CA LYS A 118 -0.42 9.71 18.27
C LYS A 118 -1.60 9.57 19.25
N ASN A 119 -2.82 9.43 18.75
CA ASN A 119 -4.05 9.22 19.53
C ASN A 119 -4.57 7.79 19.39
#